data_AF-A0A4Q6CDW8-F1
#
_entry.id   AF-A0A4Q6CDW8-F1
#
_cell.length_a   1.000
_cell.length_b   1.000
_cell.length_c   1.000
_cell.angle_alpha   90.00
_cell.angle_beta   90.00
_cell.angle_gamma   90.00
#
_symmetry.space_group_name_H-M   'P 1'
#
loop_
_entity.id
_entity.type
_entity.pdbx_description
1 polymer ?
#
loop_
_entity_poly.entity_id
_entity_poly.type
_entity_poly.pdbx_seq_one_letter_code
_entity_poly.pdbx_strand_id
1 'polypeptide(L)'
;MTNLGANTYRTAGIAGQFVDMTIKNSVFDGTVDGRIYTGGIGGASANVIFENITTRGTVTGSVAVGGISGWSRRVTAINVANYANVTNAGDQTGGLFGWVEGSVTEPNVIRDASRNYGTVTGHQDTGGLAGVVRWLSIYSSRNEGNVSGNGSVGGVLGWNTGVSNIVIDQTYNTGKVYG
;
A
#
# COMPACT_ATOMS: atom_id res chain seq x y z
N MET A 1 -1.55 28.60 -1.38
CA MET A 1 -2.20 27.38 -1.93
C MET A 1 -3.32 27.02 -0.98
N THR A 2 -4.56 27.27 -1.36
CA THR A 2 -5.73 27.06 -0.50
C THR A 2 -6.01 25.56 -0.37
N ASN A 3 -5.70 25.02 0.81
CA ASN A 3 -6.10 23.68 1.23
C ASN A 3 -7.63 23.69 1.46
N LEU A 4 -8.37 23.46 0.37
CA LEU A 4 -9.75 23.02 0.44
C LEU A 4 -9.68 21.51 0.63
N GLY A 5 -9.97 21.04 1.84
CA GLY A 5 -10.05 19.61 2.17
C GLY A 5 -10.88 18.89 1.14
N ALA A 6 -10.20 18.20 0.22
CA ALA A 6 -10.83 17.53 -0.87
C ALA A 6 -11.60 16.35 -0.28
N ASN A 7 -12.92 16.33 -0.43
CA ASN A 7 -13.76 15.15 -0.20
C ASN A 7 -13.49 14.09 -1.30
N THR A 8 -12.23 13.85 -1.64
CA THR A 8 -11.86 12.93 -2.71
C THR A 8 -11.80 11.52 -2.15
N TYR A 9 -12.77 10.74 -2.60
CA TYR A 9 -12.80 9.30 -2.42
C TYR A 9 -12.07 8.68 -3.61
N ARG A 10 -11.12 7.78 -3.33
CA ARG A 10 -10.38 7.00 -4.32
C ARG A 10 -9.52 7.88 -5.24
N THR A 11 -8.41 8.39 -4.73
CA THR A 11 -7.52 9.29 -5.48
C THR A 11 -6.26 8.55 -5.91
N ALA A 12 -5.87 8.68 -7.18
CA ALA A 12 -4.58 8.19 -7.64
C ALA A 12 -4.05 8.89 -8.87
N GLY A 13 -2.76 8.65 -9.15
CA GLY A 13 -2.06 9.21 -10.30
C GLY A 13 -2.47 8.61 -11.65
N ILE A 14 -2.95 7.36 -11.69
CA ILE A 14 -3.45 6.74 -12.93
C ILE A 14 -4.98 6.69 -12.95
N ALA A 15 -5.61 6.00 -11.99
CA ALA A 15 -7.07 6.00 -11.90
C ALA A 15 -7.56 5.84 -10.46
N GLY A 16 -8.65 6.52 -10.12
CA GLY A 16 -9.26 6.37 -8.79
C GLY A 16 -9.71 4.94 -8.49
N GLN A 17 -10.22 4.20 -9.49
CA GLN A 17 -10.71 2.84 -9.29
C GLN A 17 -10.31 1.91 -10.44
N PHE A 18 -9.91 0.69 -10.07
CA PHE A 18 -9.70 -0.42 -10.99
C PHE A 18 -10.55 -1.62 -10.59
N VAL A 19 -11.17 -2.26 -11.58
CA VAL A 19 -11.99 -3.46 -11.40
C VAL A 19 -11.75 -4.43 -12.56
N ASP A 20 -11.51 -5.69 -12.26
CA ASP A 20 -11.42 -6.80 -13.23
C ASP A 20 -10.40 -6.55 -14.36
N MET A 21 -9.17 -6.20 -14.00
CA MET A 21 -8.16 -5.86 -15.00
C MET A 21 -6.70 -6.13 -14.58
N THR A 22 -5.82 -6.08 -15.57
CA THR A 22 -4.37 -6.14 -15.37
C THR A 22 -3.74 -4.81 -15.76
N ILE A 23 -2.93 -4.23 -14.87
CA ILE A 23 -2.05 -3.10 -15.15
C ILE A 23 -0.63 -3.64 -15.17
N LYS A 24 0.10 -3.42 -16.26
CA LYS A 24 1.46 -3.93 -16.43
C LYS A 24 2.40 -2.91 -17.00
N ASN A 25 3.67 -2.97 -16.61
CA ASN A 25 4.78 -2.17 -17.15
C ASN A 25 4.52 -0.66 -17.08
N SER A 26 3.88 -0.21 -15.99
CA SER A 26 3.45 1.17 -15.82
C SER A 26 4.24 1.85 -14.71
N VAL A 27 4.45 3.15 -14.89
CA VAL A 27 5.14 4.00 -13.93
C VAL A 27 4.24 5.17 -13.57
N PHE A 28 4.14 5.47 -12.27
CA PHE A 28 3.69 6.78 -11.79
C PHE A 28 4.89 7.53 -11.21
N ASP A 29 5.01 8.81 -11.58
CA ASP A 29 6.03 9.72 -11.05
C ASP A 29 5.39 11.09 -10.83
N GLY A 30 5.12 11.44 -9.58
CA GLY A 30 4.48 12.70 -9.22
C GLY A 30 3.94 12.73 -7.81
N THR A 31 3.03 13.68 -7.57
CA THR A 31 2.40 13.88 -6.26
C THR A 31 0.91 13.55 -6.33
N VAL A 32 0.45 12.70 -5.42
CA VAL A 32 -0.97 12.45 -5.16
C VAL A 32 -1.30 12.95 -3.76
N ASP A 33 -2.31 13.80 -3.65
CA ASP A 33 -2.90 14.23 -2.37
C ASP A 33 -4.39 13.92 -2.41
N GLY A 34 -4.86 13.02 -1.55
CA GLY A 34 -6.25 12.58 -1.52
C GLY A 34 -6.68 12.11 -0.14
N ARG A 35 -7.98 12.12 0.15
CA ARG A 35 -8.45 11.88 1.53
C ARG A 35 -8.62 10.41 1.87
N ILE A 36 -9.43 9.70 1.09
CA ILE A 36 -9.84 8.31 1.37
C ILE A 36 -9.40 7.42 0.21
N TYR A 37 -8.70 6.33 0.52
CA TYR A 37 -8.15 5.39 -0.46
C TYR A 37 -7.27 6.10 -1.48
N THR A 38 -6.06 6.44 -1.06
CA THR A 38 -5.10 7.16 -1.89
C THR A 38 -3.97 6.22 -2.31
N GLY A 39 -3.68 6.16 -3.61
CA GLY A 39 -2.56 5.38 -4.15
C GLY A 39 -1.82 6.10 -5.27
N GLY A 40 -0.59 5.71 -5.56
CA GLY A 40 0.12 6.26 -6.73
C GLY A 40 -0.50 5.79 -8.05
N ILE A 41 -0.98 4.53 -8.09
CA ILE A 41 -1.52 3.89 -9.29
C ILE A 41 -3.04 3.83 -9.23
N GLY A 42 -3.58 3.20 -8.20
CA GLY A 42 -5.02 3.02 -7.99
C GLY A 42 -5.48 3.60 -6.65
N GLY A 43 -6.64 4.25 -6.58
CA GLY A 43 -7.20 4.60 -5.27
C GLY A 43 -7.76 3.35 -4.59
N ALA A 44 -8.68 2.68 -5.27
CA ALA A 44 -9.31 1.43 -4.89
C ALA A 44 -9.17 0.38 -6.00
N SER A 45 -8.69 -0.82 -5.66
CA SER A 45 -8.41 -1.88 -6.62
C SER A 45 -9.10 -3.18 -6.22
N ALA A 46 -9.98 -3.69 -7.08
CA ALA A 46 -10.72 -4.93 -6.85
C ALA A 46 -10.53 -5.91 -8.01
N ASN A 47 -10.05 -7.13 -7.75
CA ASN A 47 -9.70 -8.09 -8.80
C ASN A 47 -8.71 -7.53 -9.82
N VAL A 48 -7.55 -7.11 -9.32
CA VAL A 48 -6.53 -6.44 -10.14
C VAL A 48 -5.21 -7.17 -10.04
N ILE A 49 -4.54 -7.32 -11.19
CA ILE A 49 -3.14 -7.71 -11.24
C ILE A 49 -2.30 -6.47 -11.51
N PHE A 50 -1.37 -6.17 -10.61
CA PHE A 50 -0.31 -5.18 -10.81
C PHE A 50 0.98 -5.92 -11.11
N GLU A 51 1.51 -5.74 -12.32
CA GLU A 51 2.73 -6.44 -12.78
C GLU A 51 3.78 -5.44 -13.27
N ASN A 52 5.02 -5.52 -12.77
CA ASN A 52 6.11 -4.62 -13.19
C ASN A 52 5.73 -3.14 -13.03
N ILE A 53 5.22 -2.79 -11.85
CA ILE A 53 4.75 -1.43 -11.55
C ILE A 53 5.81 -0.69 -10.77
N THR A 54 6.03 0.59 -11.08
CA THR A 54 6.90 1.47 -10.29
C THR A 54 6.17 2.75 -9.91
N THR A 55 6.28 3.17 -8.65
CA THR A 55 5.75 4.45 -8.16
C THR A 55 6.87 5.31 -7.59
N ARG A 56 6.89 6.60 -7.94
CA ARG A 56 7.86 7.62 -7.49
C ARG A 56 7.14 8.90 -7.07
N GLY A 57 7.83 9.74 -6.30
CA GLY A 57 7.32 11.02 -5.82
C GLY A 57 6.69 10.92 -4.43
N THR A 58 5.45 11.40 -4.27
CA THR A 58 4.79 11.48 -2.95
C THR A 58 3.32 11.06 -3.03
N VAL A 59 2.86 10.26 -2.07
CA VAL A 59 1.45 9.86 -1.94
C VAL A 59 0.98 10.21 -0.53
N THR A 60 0.05 11.15 -0.43
CA THR A 60 -0.44 11.68 0.85
C THR A 60 -1.94 11.47 1.01
N GLY A 61 -2.38 11.07 2.20
CA GLY A 61 -3.80 11.05 2.53
C GLY A 61 -4.15 10.95 4.00
N SER A 62 -5.39 10.53 4.31
CA SER A 62 -5.94 10.64 5.68
C SER A 62 -6.73 9.43 6.17
N VAL A 63 -6.86 8.34 5.41
CA VAL A 63 -7.56 7.12 5.87
C VAL A 63 -6.75 5.88 5.51
N ALA A 64 -6.78 5.45 4.23
CA ALA A 64 -5.97 4.35 3.74
C ALA A 64 -5.08 4.84 2.60
N VAL A 65 -3.76 4.73 2.78
CA VAL A 65 -2.77 5.25 1.83
C VAL A 65 -1.75 4.17 1.55
N GLY A 66 -1.55 3.86 0.26
CA GLY A 66 -0.54 2.94 -0.23
C GLY A 66 0.30 3.58 -1.33
N GLY A 67 1.57 3.21 -1.48
CA GLY A 67 2.35 3.68 -2.64
C GLY A 67 1.73 3.28 -3.98
N ILE A 68 1.11 2.09 -4.06
CA ILE A 68 0.43 1.58 -5.26
C ILE A 68 -1.08 1.79 -5.14
N SER A 69 -1.71 1.25 -4.09
CA SER A 69 -3.16 1.34 -3.91
C SER A 69 -3.58 1.60 -2.46
N GLY A 70 -4.53 2.52 -2.26
CA GLY A 70 -5.07 2.82 -0.94
C GLY A 70 -5.90 1.68 -0.37
N TRP A 71 -6.83 1.13 -1.17
CA TRP A 71 -7.61 -0.05 -0.83
C TRP A 71 -7.42 -1.16 -1.87
N SER A 72 -7.32 -2.40 -1.41
CA SER A 72 -7.08 -3.57 -2.26
C SER A 72 -7.92 -4.77 -1.85
N ARG A 73 -8.66 -5.36 -2.78
CA ARG A 73 -9.40 -6.61 -2.62
C ARG A 73 -9.14 -7.56 -3.78
N ARG A 74 -8.73 -8.79 -3.50
CA ARG A 74 -8.36 -9.78 -4.52
C ARG A 74 -7.32 -9.23 -5.52
N VAL A 75 -6.31 -8.53 -4.99
CA VAL A 75 -5.19 -7.97 -5.75
C VAL A 75 -4.01 -8.94 -5.74
N THR A 76 -3.36 -9.10 -6.89
CA THR A 76 -2.06 -9.76 -7.02
C THR A 76 -1.03 -8.75 -7.48
N ALA A 77 -0.01 -8.50 -6.65
CA ALA A 77 1.11 -7.63 -6.94
C ALA A 77 2.36 -8.47 -7.26
N ILE A 78 2.91 -8.27 -8.46
CA ILE A 78 4.00 -9.06 -9.04
C ILE A 78 5.11 -8.09 -9.45
N ASN A 79 6.29 -8.22 -8.85
CA ASN A 79 7.45 -7.39 -9.15
C ASN A 79 7.10 -5.88 -9.16
N VAL A 80 6.49 -5.41 -8.07
CA VAL A 80 6.13 -4.00 -7.92
C VAL A 80 7.11 -3.28 -7.00
N ALA A 81 7.44 -2.03 -7.31
CA ALA A 81 8.39 -1.25 -6.55
C ALA A 81 7.82 0.14 -6.21
N ASN A 82 7.74 0.46 -4.92
CA ASN A 82 7.44 1.82 -4.48
C ASN A 82 8.71 2.56 -4.04
N TYR A 83 9.01 3.67 -4.70
CA TYR A 83 10.02 4.65 -4.29
C TYR A 83 9.38 5.94 -3.77
N ALA A 84 8.07 6.10 -3.89
CA ALA A 84 7.37 7.28 -3.43
C ALA A 84 7.33 7.32 -1.89
N ASN A 85 7.49 8.49 -1.30
CA ASN A 85 7.20 8.67 0.13
C ASN A 85 5.70 8.58 0.34
N VAL A 86 5.28 7.75 1.28
CA VAL A 86 3.87 7.52 1.63
C VAL A 86 3.60 8.16 2.97
N THR A 87 2.68 9.12 3.01
CA THR A 87 2.32 9.83 4.26
C THR A 87 0.82 9.77 4.50
N ASN A 88 0.41 9.39 5.71
CA ASN A 88 -0.99 9.31 6.07
C ASN A 88 -1.21 9.94 7.46
N ALA A 89 -2.19 10.83 7.55
CA ALA A 89 -2.63 11.37 8.83
C ALA A 89 -3.60 10.44 9.58
N GLY A 90 -4.11 9.40 8.91
CA GLY A 90 -5.04 8.43 9.46
C GLY A 90 -4.44 7.05 9.69
N ASP A 91 -5.31 6.04 9.67
CA ASP A 91 -5.00 4.78 10.32
C ASP A 91 -4.21 3.81 9.44
N GLN A 92 -4.58 3.60 8.17
CA GLN A 92 -4.06 2.46 7.40
C GLN A 92 -2.99 2.88 6.40
N THR A 93 -1.71 2.67 6.73
CA THR A 93 -0.60 3.18 5.93
C THR A 93 0.35 2.06 5.52
N GLY A 94 0.51 1.85 4.21
CA GLY A 94 1.42 0.85 3.68
C GLY A 94 2.35 1.42 2.63
N GLY A 95 3.59 0.95 2.56
CA GLY A 95 4.48 1.33 1.47
C GLY A 95 3.96 0.90 0.09
N LEU A 96 3.28 -0.25 -0.01
CA LEU A 96 2.60 -0.68 -1.24
C LEU A 96 1.08 -0.49 -1.14
N PHE A 97 0.47 -0.98 -0.06
CA PHE A 97 -0.98 -1.03 0.09
C PHE A 97 -1.47 -0.52 1.44
N GLY A 98 -2.40 0.44 1.46
CA GLY A 98 -2.94 0.99 2.72
C GLY A 98 -3.77 -0.04 3.49
N TRP A 99 -4.92 -0.40 2.95
CA TRP A 99 -5.81 -1.42 3.49
C TRP A 99 -6.00 -2.57 2.49
N VAL A 100 -5.71 -3.78 2.95
CA VAL A 100 -5.85 -5.03 2.20
C VAL A 100 -7.00 -5.85 2.76
N GLU A 101 -8.07 -5.97 1.98
CA GLU A 101 -9.30 -6.68 2.34
C GLU A 101 -9.48 -7.92 1.45
N GLY A 102 -8.94 -9.05 1.90
CA GLY A 102 -9.13 -10.37 1.29
C GLY A 102 -10.09 -11.26 2.07
N SER A 103 -10.27 -12.48 1.56
CA SER A 103 -11.04 -13.55 2.21
C SER A 103 -10.35 -14.91 2.04
N VAL A 104 -10.89 -15.97 2.67
CA VAL A 104 -10.38 -17.35 2.57
C VAL A 104 -10.24 -17.79 1.11
N THR A 105 -11.24 -17.47 0.28
CA THR A 105 -11.31 -17.88 -1.12
C THR A 105 -10.69 -16.87 -2.07
N GLU A 106 -10.41 -15.65 -1.58
CA GLU A 106 -9.94 -14.52 -2.36
C GLU A 106 -8.84 -13.74 -1.61
N PRO A 107 -7.70 -14.38 -1.30
CA PRO A 107 -6.60 -13.67 -0.64
C PRO A 107 -5.96 -12.66 -1.60
N ASN A 108 -5.37 -11.61 -1.02
CA ASN A 108 -4.44 -10.77 -1.77
C ASN A 108 -3.05 -11.42 -1.77
N VAL A 109 -2.23 -11.12 -2.77
CA VAL A 109 -0.88 -11.68 -2.91
C VAL A 109 0.12 -10.59 -3.27
N ILE A 110 1.27 -10.58 -2.60
CA ILE A 110 2.44 -9.76 -2.95
C ILE A 110 3.61 -10.72 -3.17
N ARG A 111 4.24 -10.69 -4.35
CA ARG A 111 5.30 -11.65 -4.70
C ARG A 111 6.33 -11.13 -5.68
N ASP A 112 7.27 -12.00 -6.04
CA ASP A 112 8.25 -11.81 -7.10
C ASP A 112 9.11 -10.57 -6.90
N ALA A 113 9.74 -10.49 -5.72
CA ALA A 113 10.64 -9.40 -5.37
C ALA A 113 9.97 -8.02 -5.36
N SER A 114 8.71 -7.96 -4.92
CA SER A 114 8.01 -6.70 -4.69
C SER A 114 8.63 -5.96 -3.50
N ARG A 115 8.80 -4.63 -3.62
CA ARG A 115 9.59 -3.84 -2.69
C ARG A 115 9.01 -2.47 -2.37
N ASN A 116 9.16 -2.06 -1.12
CA ASN A 116 9.04 -0.66 -0.74
C ASN A 116 10.42 -0.09 -0.39
N TYR A 117 10.81 0.98 -1.08
CA TYR A 117 12.00 1.80 -0.83
C TYR A 117 11.65 3.16 -0.23
N GLY A 118 10.45 3.68 -0.51
CA GLY A 118 10.00 4.98 -0.03
C GLY A 118 9.79 5.00 1.48
N THR A 119 9.96 6.17 2.10
CA THR A 119 9.64 6.33 3.54
C THR A 119 8.13 6.23 3.74
N VAL A 120 7.71 5.47 4.76
CA VAL A 120 6.31 5.27 5.13
C VAL A 120 6.06 5.93 6.48
N THR A 121 5.28 7.00 6.49
CA THR A 121 4.92 7.74 7.70
C THR A 121 3.41 7.71 7.88
N GLY A 122 2.92 6.94 8.85
CA GLY A 122 1.50 6.84 9.18
C GLY A 122 1.20 7.26 10.61
N HIS A 123 -0.05 7.06 11.03
CA HIS A 123 -0.48 7.32 12.41
C HIS A 123 -0.72 6.01 13.19
N GLN A 124 -1.86 5.34 13.01
CA GLN A 124 -2.17 4.14 13.82
C GLN A 124 -1.50 2.87 13.30
N ASP A 125 -1.83 2.41 12.09
CA ASP A 125 -1.42 1.10 11.57
C ASP A 125 -0.51 1.28 10.35
N THR A 126 0.80 1.21 10.58
CA THR A 126 1.81 1.57 9.59
C THR A 126 2.71 0.38 9.29
N GLY A 127 2.67 -0.10 8.05
CA GLY A 127 3.48 -1.21 7.57
C GLY A 127 4.38 -0.84 6.38
N GLY A 128 5.58 -1.40 6.34
CA GLY A 128 6.49 -1.17 5.22
C GLY A 128 5.96 -1.67 3.86
N LEU A 129 5.22 -2.78 3.83
CA LEU A 129 4.55 -3.28 2.62
C LEU A 129 3.05 -3.01 2.65
N ALA A 130 2.38 -3.32 3.76
CA ALA A 130 0.93 -3.09 3.89
C ALA A 130 0.55 -2.59 5.29
N GLY A 131 -0.39 -1.65 5.38
CA GLY A 131 -0.84 -1.09 6.65
C GLY A 131 -1.71 -2.06 7.43
N VAL A 132 -2.99 -2.11 7.08
CA VAL A 132 -3.97 -3.03 7.68
C VAL A 132 -4.26 -4.17 6.74
N VAL A 133 -4.26 -5.39 7.26
CA VAL A 133 -4.40 -6.59 6.43
C VAL A 133 -5.43 -7.57 6.98
N ARG A 134 -6.24 -8.09 6.05
CA ARG A 134 -7.14 -9.22 6.22
C ARG A 134 -6.91 -10.15 5.02
N TRP A 135 -6.33 -11.33 5.25
CA TRP A 135 -5.99 -12.33 4.22
C TRP A 135 -5.02 -11.84 3.15
N LEU A 136 -3.73 -12.04 3.42
CA LEU A 136 -2.63 -11.64 2.54
C LEU A 136 -1.53 -12.70 2.58
N SER A 137 -1.02 -13.08 1.40
CA SER A 137 0.20 -13.86 1.29
C SER A 137 1.32 -13.02 0.68
N ILE A 138 2.47 -13.01 1.33
CA ILE A 138 3.66 -12.27 0.90
C ILE A 138 4.80 -13.26 0.70
N TYR A 139 5.38 -13.25 -0.50
CA TYR A 139 6.48 -14.14 -0.88
C TYR A 139 7.66 -13.32 -1.40
N SER A 140 8.87 -13.65 -0.94
CA SER A 140 10.12 -13.14 -1.49
C SER A 140 10.17 -11.61 -1.67
N SER A 141 9.57 -10.85 -0.75
CA SER A 141 9.36 -9.40 -0.88
C SER A 141 10.03 -8.62 0.26
N ARG A 142 10.24 -7.32 0.11
CA ARG A 142 11.12 -6.58 1.05
C ARG A 142 10.65 -5.17 1.32
N ASN A 143 10.76 -4.75 2.57
CA ASN A 143 10.78 -3.34 2.89
C ASN A 143 12.23 -2.88 3.14
N GLU A 144 12.61 -1.81 2.47
CA GLU A 144 13.90 -1.12 2.61
C GLU A 144 13.72 0.34 3.02
N GLY A 145 12.51 0.89 2.85
CA GLY A 145 12.15 2.22 3.32
C GLY A 145 11.94 2.29 4.83
N ASN A 146 12.25 3.43 5.44
CA ASN A 146 11.98 3.65 6.86
C ASN A 146 10.46 3.69 7.11
N VAL A 147 10.03 3.16 8.26
CA VAL A 147 8.62 3.11 8.66
C VAL A 147 8.46 3.80 10.00
N SER A 148 7.54 4.76 10.10
CA SER A 148 7.25 5.48 11.34
C SER A 148 5.74 5.64 11.57
N GLY A 149 5.28 5.44 12.79
CA GLY A 149 3.90 5.72 13.22
C GLY A 149 3.79 5.79 14.75
N ASN A 150 2.57 5.91 15.27
CA ASN A 150 2.27 6.08 16.70
C ASN A 150 1.49 4.88 17.32
N GLY A 151 1.09 3.90 16.52
CA GLY A 151 0.30 2.74 16.94
C GLY A 151 0.96 1.40 16.60
N SER A 152 0.27 0.56 15.84
CA SER A 152 0.80 -0.69 15.30
C SER A 152 1.78 -0.41 14.15
N VAL A 153 3.08 -0.33 14.45
CA VAL A 153 4.12 -0.07 13.44
C VAL A 153 4.97 -1.32 13.19
N GLY A 154 5.06 -1.76 11.94
CA GLY A 154 5.89 -2.90 11.57
C GLY A 154 6.61 -2.74 10.24
N GLY A 155 7.79 -3.35 10.13
CA GLY A 155 8.61 -3.26 8.92
C GLY A 155 8.00 -3.92 7.68
N VAL A 156 7.01 -4.80 7.84
CA VAL A 156 6.30 -5.46 6.72
C VAL A 156 4.82 -5.11 6.79
N LEU A 157 4.18 -5.40 7.92
CA LEU A 157 2.76 -5.18 8.17
C LEU A 157 2.57 -4.26 9.38
N GLY A 158 1.55 -3.39 9.36
CA GLY A 158 1.16 -2.60 10.53
C GLY A 158 0.26 -3.41 11.48
N TRP A 159 -0.93 -3.79 11.00
CA TRP A 159 -1.91 -4.50 11.81
C TRP A 159 -2.60 -5.64 11.05
N ASN A 160 -2.68 -6.82 11.69
CA ASN A 160 -3.51 -7.94 11.27
C ASN A 160 -4.81 -7.94 12.09
N THR A 161 -5.96 -7.93 11.42
CA THR A 161 -7.27 -7.81 12.07
C THR A 161 -7.72 -9.05 12.87
N GLY A 162 -6.87 -10.08 13.03
CA GLY A 162 -7.11 -11.26 13.86
C GLY A 162 -8.02 -12.35 13.25
N VAL A 163 -8.63 -12.09 12.08
CA VAL A 163 -9.55 -13.01 11.39
C VAL A 163 -9.02 -13.46 10.02
N SER A 164 -7.72 -13.74 9.93
CA SER A 164 -7.08 -14.02 8.64
C SER A 164 -5.97 -15.08 8.66
N ASN A 165 -5.85 -15.82 7.55
CA ASN A 165 -4.62 -16.55 7.22
C ASN A 165 -3.65 -15.57 6.54
N ILE A 166 -2.52 -15.32 7.19
CA ILE A 166 -1.44 -14.51 6.64
C ILE A 166 -0.23 -15.41 6.44
N VAL A 167 0.30 -15.41 5.23
CA VAL A 167 1.56 -16.08 4.91
C VAL A 167 2.62 -15.02 4.67
N ILE A 168 3.75 -15.11 5.38
CA ILE A 168 4.94 -14.29 5.12
C ILE A 168 6.09 -15.27 4.95
N ASP A 169 6.56 -15.41 3.72
CA ASP A 169 7.66 -16.33 3.38
C ASP A 169 8.75 -15.60 2.59
N GLN A 170 10.01 -15.88 2.92
CA GLN A 170 11.21 -15.25 2.35
C GLN A 170 11.13 -13.71 2.27
N THR A 171 10.42 -13.10 3.22
CA THR A 171 10.12 -11.66 3.23
C THR A 171 10.79 -11.02 4.43
N TYR A 172 11.43 -9.87 4.23
CA TYR A 172 12.18 -9.22 5.30
C TYR A 172 12.10 -7.69 5.25
N ASN A 173 12.49 -7.09 6.37
CA ASN A 173 12.63 -5.65 6.50
C ASN A 173 14.10 -5.28 6.75
N THR A 174 14.60 -4.28 6.04
CA THR A 174 15.91 -3.64 6.29
C THR A 174 15.79 -2.15 6.59
N GLY A 175 14.62 -1.55 6.37
CA GLY A 175 14.32 -0.19 6.79
C GLY A 175 14.25 -0.07 8.31
N LYS A 176 14.52 1.12 8.84
CA LYS A 176 14.36 1.38 10.27
C LYS A 176 12.88 1.51 10.60
N VAL A 177 12.48 1.02 11.76
CA VAL A 177 11.10 1.07 12.25
C VAL A 177 11.05 1.90 13.53
N TYR A 178 10.17 2.90 13.56
CA TYR A 178 9.97 3.81 14.68
C TYR A 178 8.49 3.81 15.09
N GLY A 179 8.22 3.49 16.35
CA GLY A 179 6.87 3.54 16.94
C GLY A 179 6.73 4.67 17.95
#